data_AF-A0A7I7WMH3-F1
#
_entry.id   AF-A0A7I7WMH3-F1
#
_cell.length_a   1.000
_cell.length_b   1.000
_cell.length_c   1.000
_cell.angle_alpha   90.00
_cell.angle_beta   90.00
_cell.angle_gamma   90.00
#
_symmetry.space_group_name_H-M   'P 1'
#
loop_
_entity.id
_entity.type
_entity.pdbx_description
1 polymer ?
#
loop_
_entity_poly.entity_id
_entity_poly.type
_entity_poly.pdbx_seq_one_letter_code
_entity_poly.pdbx_strand_id
1 'polypeptide(L)'
;MLGPSSTQTLAMTTFAAPLVRDELDSVVSTLCTRLPGRTRSEVEAVVAAVYAELAAGATVTAHLIPLTLNRSRRLLSSGPGETSDLHSSVPMLIEANTGRILPANERNAK
;
A
#
# COMPACT_ATOMS: atom_id res chain seq x y z
N MET A 1 -0.65 53.15 -6.19
CA MET A 1 -0.93 52.36 -4.97
C MET A 1 -1.01 50.89 -5.36
N LEU A 2 -0.39 50.03 -4.55
CA LEU A 2 -0.41 48.55 -4.58
C LEU A 2 -1.84 48.04 -4.84
N GLY A 3 -2.17 46.95 -5.55
CA GLY A 3 -1.51 45.78 -6.14
C GLY A 3 -2.62 44.69 -6.21
N PRO A 4 -2.66 43.76 -7.19
CA PRO A 4 -3.63 42.66 -7.11
C PRO A 4 -3.11 41.62 -6.11
N SER A 5 -3.77 41.52 -4.95
CA SER A 5 -3.49 40.49 -3.95
C SER A 5 -3.77 39.10 -4.53
N SER A 6 -2.70 38.31 -4.64
CA SER A 6 -2.72 36.87 -4.82
C SER A 6 -3.73 36.19 -3.90
N THR A 7 -4.70 35.49 -4.48
CA THR A 7 -5.43 34.44 -3.78
C THR A 7 -5.49 33.23 -4.71
N GLN A 8 -4.34 32.56 -4.82
CA GLN A 8 -4.21 31.29 -5.54
C GLN A 8 -3.50 30.32 -4.60
N THR A 9 -4.23 29.75 -3.62
CA THR A 9 -3.67 28.75 -2.68
C THR A 9 -4.66 27.63 -2.34
N LEU A 10 -5.76 27.46 -3.09
CA LEU A 10 -6.73 26.38 -2.86
C LEU A 10 -6.85 25.37 -4.02
N ALA A 11 -6.01 25.47 -5.05
CA ALA A 11 -6.12 24.62 -6.24
C ALA A 11 -5.12 23.46 -6.33
N MET A 12 -4.17 23.29 -5.40
CA MET A 12 -3.14 22.24 -5.53
C MET A 12 -3.63 20.83 -5.15
N THR A 13 -4.67 20.68 -4.33
CA THR A 13 -5.14 19.37 -3.86
C THR A 13 -6.17 18.71 -4.77
N THR A 14 -6.87 19.45 -5.64
CA THR A 14 -7.93 18.88 -6.48
C THR A 14 -7.41 18.12 -7.70
N PHE A 15 -6.24 18.49 -8.24
CA PHE A 15 -5.62 17.82 -9.39
C PHE A 15 -4.91 16.52 -9.02
N ALA A 16 -4.60 16.33 -7.73
CA ALA A 16 -3.93 15.12 -7.26
C ALA A 16 -4.85 13.88 -7.36
N ALA A 17 -6.15 14.03 -7.12
CA ALA A 17 -7.08 12.90 -7.14
C ALA A 17 -7.25 12.27 -8.54
N PRO A 18 -7.41 13.03 -9.64
CA PRO A 18 -7.38 12.48 -10.99
C PRO A 18 -6.06 11.80 -11.35
N LEU A 19 -4.92 12.44 -11.03
CA LEU A 19 -3.60 11.89 -11.34
C LEU A 19 -3.33 10.57 -10.60
N VAL A 20 -3.67 10.51 -9.32
CA VAL A 20 -3.58 9.28 -8.51
C VAL A 20 -4.47 8.19 -9.09
N ARG A 21 -5.68 8.52 -9.55
CA ARG A 21 -6.58 7.54 -10.16
C ARG A 21 -5.98 6.94 -11.44
N ASP A 22 -5.39 7.76 -12.30
CA ASP A 22 -4.74 7.30 -13.53
C ASP A 22 -3.52 6.42 -13.21
N GLU A 23 -2.74 6.78 -12.18
CA GLU A 23 -1.62 5.95 -11.71
C GLU A 23 -2.10 4.61 -11.14
N LEU A 24 -3.19 4.58 -10.37
CA LEU A 24 -3.78 3.35 -9.85
C LEU A 24 -4.36 2.47 -10.97
N ASP A 25 -4.95 3.04 -12.02
CA ASP A 25 -5.40 2.28 -13.19
C ASP A 25 -4.23 1.64 -13.94
N SER A 26 -3.10 2.36 -14.07
CA SER A 26 -1.86 1.81 -14.62
C SER A 26 -1.30 0.65 -13.78
N VAL A 27 -1.39 0.74 -12.46
CA VAL A 27 -1.04 -0.35 -11.53
C VAL A 27 -1.96 -1.57 -11.75
N VAL A 28 -3.28 -1.36 -11.83
CA VAL A 28 -4.26 -2.42 -12.10
C VAL A 28 -3.97 -3.10 -13.43
N SER A 29 -3.76 -2.33 -14.49
CA SER A 29 -3.42 -2.84 -15.82
C SER A 29 -2.13 -3.66 -15.79
N THR A 30 -1.09 -3.17 -15.11
CA THR A 30 0.17 -3.91 -14.92
C THR A 30 -0.04 -5.22 -14.17
N LEU A 31 -0.89 -5.26 -13.15
CA LEU A 31 -1.15 -6.48 -12.39
C LEU A 31 -1.99 -7.48 -13.19
N CYS A 32 -2.99 -7.02 -13.93
CA CYS A 32 -3.81 -7.88 -14.80
C CYS A 32 -2.94 -8.60 -15.85
N THR A 33 -1.97 -7.91 -16.46
CA THR A 33 -1.05 -8.55 -17.42
C THR A 33 -0.16 -9.62 -16.79
N ARG A 34 0.23 -9.45 -15.52
CA ARG A 34 1.10 -10.39 -14.80
C ARG A 34 0.34 -11.54 -14.13
N LEU A 35 -0.97 -11.38 -13.94
CA LEU A 35 -1.83 -12.31 -13.20
C LEU A 35 -3.06 -12.66 -14.04
N PRO A 36 -2.90 -13.38 -15.17
CA PRO A 36 -4.00 -13.66 -16.11
C PRO A 36 -5.13 -14.51 -15.51
N GLY A 37 -4.89 -15.17 -14.37
CA GLY A 37 -5.89 -15.95 -13.64
C GLY A 37 -6.76 -15.14 -12.67
N ARG A 38 -6.59 -13.81 -12.59
CA ARG A 38 -7.38 -12.92 -11.73
C ARG A 38 -8.22 -11.99 -12.59
N THR A 39 -9.44 -11.73 -12.14
CA THR A 39 -10.31 -10.75 -12.80
C THR A 39 -9.84 -9.33 -12.50
N ARG A 40 -10.07 -8.41 -13.44
CA ARG A 40 -9.73 -6.99 -13.25
C ARG A 40 -10.39 -6.42 -11.98
N SER A 41 -11.65 -6.78 -11.72
CA SER A 41 -12.37 -6.30 -10.54
C SER A 41 -11.78 -6.78 -9.21
N GLU A 42 -11.27 -8.02 -9.14
CA GLU A 42 -10.53 -8.49 -7.96
C GLU A 42 -9.23 -7.71 -7.76
N VAL A 43 -8.51 -7.44 -8.85
CA VAL A 43 -7.26 -6.65 -8.82
C VAL A 43 -7.55 -5.22 -8.37
N GLU A 44 -8.59 -4.58 -8.91
CA GLU A 44 -9.03 -3.22 -8.54
C GLU A 44 -9.38 -3.12 -7.06
N ALA A 45 -10.16 -4.09 -6.54
CA ALA A 45 -10.54 -4.10 -5.13
C ALA A 45 -9.33 -4.18 -4.21
N VAL A 46 -8.35 -5.04 -4.52
CA VAL A 46 -7.12 -5.17 -3.73
C VAL A 46 -6.27 -3.90 -3.82
N VAL A 47 -6.08 -3.34 -5.01
CA VAL A 47 -5.30 -2.11 -5.21
C VAL A 47 -5.92 -0.93 -4.45
N ALA A 48 -7.23 -0.77 -4.51
CA ALA A 48 -7.94 0.30 -3.80
C ALA A 48 -7.83 0.15 -2.27
N ALA A 49 -8.04 -1.06 -1.74
CA ALA A 49 -7.92 -1.33 -0.31
C ALA A 49 -6.50 -1.06 0.21
N VAL A 50 -5.49 -1.56 -0.50
CA VAL A 50 -4.08 -1.36 -0.14
C VAL A 50 -3.69 0.12 -0.20
N TYR A 51 -4.13 0.85 -1.24
CA TYR A 51 -3.84 2.27 -1.34
C TYR A 51 -4.47 3.05 -0.19
N ALA A 52 -5.72 2.77 0.15
CA ALA A 52 -6.43 3.44 1.26
C ALA A 52 -5.74 3.17 2.61
N GLU A 53 -5.34 1.93 2.89
CA GLU A 53 -4.59 1.56 4.10
C GLU A 53 -3.26 2.34 4.21
N LEU A 54 -2.49 2.39 3.12
CA LEU A 54 -1.20 3.08 3.10
C LEU A 54 -1.38 4.60 3.21
N ALA A 55 -2.35 5.16 2.49
CA ALA A 55 -2.64 6.59 2.49
C ALA A 55 -3.10 7.08 3.87
N ALA A 56 -3.86 6.27 4.62
CA ALA A 56 -4.35 6.63 5.95
C ALA A 56 -3.22 6.90 6.97
N GLY A 57 -2.05 6.27 6.80
CA GLY A 57 -0.90 6.40 7.71
C GLY A 57 0.31 7.14 7.14
N ALA A 58 0.24 7.61 5.89
CA ALA A 58 1.42 8.13 5.20
C ALA A 58 1.62 9.64 5.38
N THR A 59 2.70 10.01 6.06
CA THR A 59 3.22 11.40 6.06
C THR A 59 3.96 11.73 4.76
N VAL A 60 4.49 10.71 4.07
CA VAL A 60 5.22 10.85 2.79
C VAL A 60 4.46 10.11 1.70
N THR A 61 3.94 10.86 0.72
CA THR A 61 3.07 10.32 -0.33
C THR A 61 3.81 9.86 -1.59
N ALA A 62 5.06 10.30 -1.79
CA ALA A 62 5.86 10.04 -3.00
C ALA A 62 6.06 8.55 -3.32
N HIS A 63 5.96 7.67 -2.33
CA HIS A 63 6.15 6.23 -2.49
C HIS A 63 4.86 5.42 -2.39
N LEU A 64 3.69 6.06 -2.26
CA LEU A 64 2.43 5.35 -2.10
C LEU A 64 2.11 4.46 -3.31
N ILE A 65 2.32 4.94 -4.54
CA ILE A 65 2.06 4.15 -5.75
C ILE A 65 3.01 2.95 -5.86
N PRO A 66 4.34 3.10 -5.75
CA PRO A 66 5.27 1.96 -5.72
C PRO A 66 4.94 0.91 -4.63
N LEU A 67 4.60 1.36 -3.42
CA LEU A 67 4.26 0.48 -2.30
C LEU A 67 2.93 -0.26 -2.55
N THR A 68 1.94 0.44 -3.11
CA THR A 68 0.64 -0.13 -3.47
C THR A 68 0.80 -1.25 -4.49
N LEU A 69 1.57 -1.02 -5.55
CA LEU A 69 1.87 -2.04 -6.57
C LEU A 69 2.54 -3.27 -5.94
N ASN A 70 3.57 -3.07 -5.11
CA ASN A 70 4.31 -4.18 -4.50
C ASN A 70 3.43 -5.03 -3.58
N ARG A 71 2.68 -4.37 -2.68
CA ARG A 71 1.82 -5.05 -1.71
C ARG A 71 0.66 -5.76 -2.38
N SER A 72 -0.01 -5.11 -3.34
CA SER A 72 -1.11 -5.73 -4.11
C SER A 72 -0.64 -6.96 -4.88
N ARG A 73 0.54 -6.88 -5.52
CA ARG A 73 1.14 -8.04 -6.20
C ARG A 73 1.32 -9.21 -5.25
N ARG A 74 1.89 -8.99 -4.06
CA ARG A 74 2.13 -10.05 -3.07
C ARG A 74 0.82 -10.71 -2.65
N LEU A 75 -0.20 -9.91 -2.29
CA LEU A 75 -1.52 -10.42 -1.87
C LEU A 75 -2.21 -11.24 -2.97
N LEU A 76 -2.20 -10.75 -4.21
CA LEU A 76 -2.86 -11.45 -5.33
C LEU A 76 -2.13 -12.74 -5.73
N SER A 77 -0.80 -12.76 -5.55
CA SER A 77 0.07 -13.90 -5.90
C SER A 77 0.04 -15.01 -4.85
N SER A 78 -0.35 -14.72 -3.61
CA SER A 78 -0.47 -15.72 -2.53
C SER A 78 -1.67 -16.68 -2.67
N GLY A 79 -2.47 -16.59 -3.74
CA GLY A 79 -3.66 -17.43 -3.94
C GLY A 79 -4.74 -17.17 -2.87
N PRO A 80 -5.98 -17.69 -3.02
CA PRO A 80 -6.93 -17.79 -1.92
C PRO A 80 -6.48 -18.90 -0.96
N GLY A 81 -5.33 -18.71 -0.33
CA GLY A 81 -4.84 -19.54 0.76
C GLY A 81 -4.90 -18.72 2.04
N GLU A 82 -5.84 -19.09 2.92
CA GLU A 82 -5.84 -18.79 4.35
C GLU A 82 -6.51 -17.47 4.79
N THR A 83 -7.83 -17.40 4.62
CA THR A 83 -8.71 -16.71 5.60
C THR A 83 -9.54 -17.68 6.42
N SER A 84 -9.19 -18.97 6.46
CA SER A 84 -9.86 -19.94 7.31
C SER A 84 -8.82 -20.92 7.87
N ASP A 85 -8.71 -20.91 9.20
CA ASP A 85 -8.18 -21.99 10.03
C ASP A 85 -6.67 -22.28 9.98
N LEU A 86 -5.84 -21.42 10.60
CA LEU A 86 -4.81 -21.86 11.56
C LEU A 86 -4.11 -20.66 12.22
N HIS A 87 -4.65 -20.31 13.39
CA HIS A 87 -3.98 -19.58 14.44
C HIS A 87 -2.84 -20.45 15.01
N SER A 88 -1.75 -20.66 14.26
CA SER A 88 -0.52 -21.25 14.79
C SER A 88 0.66 -21.04 13.84
N SER A 89 1.25 -19.84 13.85
CA SER A 89 2.69 -19.65 14.04
C SER A 89 3.06 -18.18 13.91
N VAL A 90 3.28 -17.58 15.08
CA VAL A 90 4.01 -16.32 15.35
C VAL A 90 3.39 -15.05 14.75
N PRO A 91 2.81 -14.14 15.57
CA PRO A 91 2.52 -12.80 15.09
C PRO A 91 3.86 -12.12 14.78
N MET A 92 4.13 -11.90 13.50
CA MET A 92 5.16 -10.96 13.07
C MET A 92 4.66 -9.57 13.47
N LEU A 93 5.02 -9.15 14.68
CA LEU A 93 4.83 -7.78 15.15
C LEU A 93 5.71 -6.89 14.28
N ILE A 94 5.15 -6.40 13.17
CA ILE A 94 5.79 -5.35 12.39
C ILE A 94 5.54 -4.07 13.17
N GLU A 95 6.35 -3.88 14.21
CA GLU A 95 6.45 -2.62 14.92
C GLU A 95 6.94 -1.58 13.90
N ALA A 96 6.17 -0.50 13.76
CA ALA A 96 6.46 0.54 12.81
C ALA A 96 7.86 1.13 13.06
N ASN A 97 8.73 1.07 12.05
CA ASN A 97 9.94 1.88 11.92
C ASN A 97 10.90 1.90 13.13
N THR A 98 11.72 0.85 13.31
CA THR A 98 13.16 0.99 13.62
C THR A 98 13.86 -0.35 13.37
N GLY A 99 14.84 -0.38 12.48
CA GLY A 99 15.58 -1.57 12.10
C GLY A 99 16.42 -2.15 13.25
N ARG A 100 15.83 -3.04 14.05
CA ARG A 100 16.59 -3.88 14.98
C ARG A 100 15.92 -5.24 15.14
N ILE A 101 16.56 -6.27 14.59
CA ILE A 101 16.20 -7.67 14.83
C ILE A 101 17.15 -8.16 15.93
N LEU A 102 16.63 -8.49 17.12
CA LEU A 102 17.41 -9.19 18.16
C LEU A 102 16.96 -10.66 18.19
N PRO A 103 17.87 -11.64 18.07
CA PRO A 103 17.52 -13.05 18.22
C PRO A 103 17.26 -13.39 19.70
N ALA A 104 16.11 -14.00 19.98
CA ALA A 104 15.79 -14.58 21.27
C ALA A 104 16.36 -16.00 21.38
N ASN A 105 17.63 -16.11 21.79
CA ASN A 105 18.14 -17.33 22.41
C ASN A 105 19.41 -16.99 23.19
N GLU A 106 19.25 -16.71 24.48
CA GLU A 106 20.23 -17.10 25.48
C GLU A 106 19.53 -17.10 26.84
N ARG A 107 19.64 -18.24 27.55
CA ARG A 107 19.49 -18.47 29.00
C ARG A 107 18.48 -19.58 29.33
N ASN A 108 18.97 -20.81 29.30
CA ASN A 108 18.95 -21.64 30.50
C ASN A 108 20.06 -22.69 30.39
N ALA A 109 21.28 -22.26 30.69
CA ALA A 109 22.27 -23.12 31.30
C ALA A 109 22.15 -22.90 32.82
N LYS A 110 21.68 -23.91 33.54
CA LYS A 110 22.07 -24.19 34.92
C LYS A 110 21.80 -25.66 35.24
#